data_AF-A0A3A9XP04-F1
#
_entry.id   AF-A0A3A9XP04-F1
#
_cell.length_a   1.000
_cell.length_b   1.000
_cell.length_c   1.000
_cell.angle_alpha   90.00
_cell.angle_beta   90.00
_cell.angle_gamma   90.00
#
_symmetry.space_group_name_H-M   'P 1'
#
loop_
_entity.id
_entity.type
_entity.pdbx_description
1 polymer ?
#
loop_
_entity_poly.entity_id
_entity_poly.type
_entity_poly.pdbx_seq_one_letter_code
_entity_poly.pdbx_strand_id
1 'polypeptide(L)' 'MLTPINNTKTDTKEFKNVINLMKDNVDSTKDIINQIDNFLETKLLPKSVLDLLVTQRNTYAVNVMNSMRIMKKI' A
#
# COMPACT_ATOMS: atom_id res chain seq x y z
N MET A 1 35.90 22.53 -20.23
CA MET A 1 35.88 21.13 -19.74
C MET A 1 34.70 20.98 -18.80
N LEU A 2 33.67 20.24 -19.20
CA LEU A 2 32.56 19.92 -18.29
C LEU A 2 32.95 18.66 -17.51
N THR A 3 33.13 18.81 -16.20
CA THR A 3 33.34 17.69 -15.29
C THR A 3 32.06 16.84 -15.26
N PRO A 4 32.14 15.52 -15.46
CA PRO A 4 30.98 14.66 -15.30
C PRO A 4 30.66 14.57 -13.82
N ILE A 5 29.53 15.16 -13.40
CA ILE A 5 29.01 14.99 -12.05
C ILE A 5 28.50 13.54 -11.96
N ASN A 6 29.29 12.69 -11.32
CA ASN A 6 28.94 11.31 -10.99
C ASN A 6 27.81 11.34 -9.92
N ASN A 7 26.57 11.51 -10.37
CA ASN A 7 25.36 11.58 -9.52
C ASN A 7 24.71 10.21 -9.21
N THR A 8 25.37 9.10 -9.53
CA THR A 8 24.78 7.75 -9.40
C THR A 8 24.43 7.33 -7.96
N LYS A 9 25.04 7.96 -6.95
CA LYS A 9 24.79 7.63 -5.53
C LYS A 9 23.52 8.28 -4.94
N THR A 10 23.13 9.47 -5.42
CA THR A 10 21.95 10.19 -4.92
C THR A 10 20.67 9.50 -5.35
N ASP A 11 20.60 9.12 -6.63
CA ASP A 11 19.48 8.40 -7.22
C ASP A 11 19.18 7.09 -6.47
N THR A 12 20.22 6.36 -6.03
CA THR A 12 20.03 5.08 -5.33
C THR A 12 19.40 5.25 -3.94
N LYS A 13 19.72 6.32 -3.21
CA LYS A 13 19.19 6.57 -1.86
C LYS A 13 17.73 7.00 -1.91
N GLU A 14 17.40 7.94 -2.79
CA GLU A 14 16.03 8.42 -2.98
C GLU A 14 15.14 7.28 -3.50
N PHE A 15 15.66 6.49 -4.43
CA PHE A 15 14.98 5.31 -4.92
C PHE A 15 14.65 4.31 -3.81
N LYS A 16 15.63 4.01 -2.93
CA LYS A 16 15.41 3.14 -1.77
C LYS A 16 14.36 3.69 -0.81
N ASN A 17 14.30 5.01 -0.61
CA ASN A 17 13.28 5.63 0.23
C ASN A 17 11.88 5.46 -0.37
N VAL A 18 11.71 5.61 -1.68
CA VAL A 18 10.42 5.38 -2.36
C VAL A 18 9.96 3.93 -2.19
N ILE A 19 10.87 2.96 -2.33
CA ILE A 19 10.55 1.55 -2.11
C ILE A 19 10.12 1.29 -0.65
N ASN A 20 10.79 1.90 0.32
CA ASN A 20 10.40 1.77 1.72
C ASN A 20 9.01 2.38 1.97
N LEU A 21 8.73 3.58 1.47
CA LEU A 21 7.40 4.20 1.57
C LEU A 21 6.30 3.34 0.93
N MET A 22 6.59 2.70 -0.20
CA MET A 22 5.65 1.75 -0.83
C MET A 22 5.39 0.53 0.05
N LYS A 23 6.41 -0.02 0.72
CA LYS A 23 6.23 -1.13 1.66
C LYS A 23 5.40 -0.72 2.86
N ASP A 24 5.75 0.41 3.49
CA ASP A 24 5.03 0.94 4.65
C ASP A 24 3.56 1.21 4.32
N ASN A 25 3.27 1.75 3.13
CA ASN A 25 1.90 1.94 2.65
C ASN A 25 1.16 0.61 2.46
N VAL A 26 1.82 -0.42 1.93
CA VAL A 26 1.20 -1.75 1.77
C VAL A 26 0.86 -2.35 3.12
N ASP A 27 1.77 -2.28 4.09
CA ASP A 27 1.55 -2.87 5.39
C ASP A 27 0.47 -2.10 6.17
N SER A 28 0.48 -0.76 6.13
CA SER A 28 -0.60 0.06 6.68
C SER A 28 -1.96 -0.26 6.05
N THR A 29 -2.00 -0.51 4.74
CA THR A 29 -3.26 -0.87 4.05
C THR A 29 -3.76 -2.26 4.47
N LYS A 30 -2.86 -3.22 4.72
CA LYS A 30 -3.25 -4.54 5.26
C LYS A 30 -3.82 -4.41 6.68
N ASP A 31 -3.26 -3.53 7.51
CA ASP A 31 -3.78 -3.29 8.85
C ASP A 31 -5.20 -2.71 8.82
N ILE A 32 -5.49 -1.81 7.86
CA ILE A 32 -6.85 -1.30 7.64
C ILE A 32 -7.79 -2.45 7.22
N ILE A 33 -7.37 -3.32 6.31
CA ILE A 33 -8.16 -4.50 5.91
C ILE A 33 -8.48 -5.37 7.13
N ASN A 34 -7.48 -5.67 7.97
CA ASN A 34 -7.68 -6.48 9.18
C ASN A 34 -8.66 -5.81 10.16
N GLN A 35 -8.60 -4.48 10.30
CA GLN A 35 -9.54 -3.75 11.15
C GLN A 35 -10.98 -3.82 10.59
N ILE A 36 -11.15 -3.73 9.27
CA ILE A 36 -12.46 -3.90 8.64
C ILE A 36 -12.95 -5.34 8.84
N ASP A 37 -12.13 -6.35 8.57
CA ASP A 37 -12.51 -7.76 8.74
C ASP A 37 -12.93 -8.03 10.20
N ASN A 38 -12.15 -7.58 11.19
CA ASN A 38 -12.52 -7.68 12.62
C ASN A 38 -13.83 -6.95 12.95
N PHE A 39 -14.06 -5.78 12.38
CA PHE A 39 -15.28 -5.01 12.62
C PHE A 39 -16.51 -5.72 12.02
N LEU A 40 -16.37 -6.30 10.83
CA LEU A 40 -17.42 -7.08 10.16
C LEU A 40 -17.76 -8.38 10.91
N GLU A 41 -16.77 -9.02 11.55
CA GLU A 41 -16.98 -10.24 12.34
C GLU A 41 -17.63 -9.97 13.70
N THR A 42 -17.39 -8.80 14.30
CA THR A 42 -17.78 -8.52 15.69
C THR A 42 -19.06 -7.68 15.83
N LYS A 43 -19.58 -7.10 14.75
CA LYS A 43 -20.71 -6.17 14.79
C LYS A 43 -21.85 -6.60 13.88
N LEU A 44 -23.08 -6.54 14.41
CA LEU A 44 -24.28 -6.53 13.59
C LEU A 44 -24.48 -5.13 13.03
N LEU A 45 -24.34 -5.01 11.72
CA LEU A 45 -24.42 -3.74 10.99
C LEU A 45 -25.63 -3.73 10.07
N PRO A 46 -26.23 -2.55 9.82
CA PRO A 46 -27.19 -2.39 8.72
C PRO A 46 -26.55 -2.81 7.40
N LYS A 47 -27.33 -3.43 6.50
CA LYS A 47 -26.85 -3.94 5.21
C LYS A 47 -26.10 -2.89 4.39
N SER A 48 -26.56 -1.64 4.39
CA SER A 48 -25.89 -0.54 3.69
C SER A 48 -24.47 -0.26 4.19
N VAL A 49 -24.25 -0.38 5.50
CA VAL A 49 -22.92 -0.20 6.12
C VAL A 49 -22.03 -1.40 5.82
N LEU A 50 -22.59 -2.61 5.88
CA LEU A 50 -21.90 -3.84 5.50
C LEU A 50 -21.39 -3.76 4.04
N ASP A 51 -22.28 -3.42 3.10
CA ASP A 51 -21.96 -3.33 1.67
C ASP A 51 -20.86 -2.28 1.41
N LEU A 52 -20.90 -1.14 2.12
CA LEU A 52 -19.87 -0.10 2.03
C LEU A 52 -18.52 -0.60 2.53
N LEU A 53 -18.47 -1.22 3.71
CA LEU A 53 -17.22 -1.71 4.31
C LEU A 53 -16.61 -2.83 3.48
N VAL A 54 -17.42 -3.76 2.97
CA VAL A 54 -16.96 -4.81 2.05
C VAL A 54 -16.38 -4.21 0.77
N THR A 55 -17.02 -3.17 0.23
CA THR A 55 -16.51 -2.46 -0.96
C THR A 55 -15.16 -1.79 -0.69
N GLN A 56 -15.02 -1.11 0.45
CA GLN A 56 -13.77 -0.48 0.86
C GLN A 56 -12.66 -1.52 1.05
N ARG A 57 -12.95 -2.59 1.79
CA ARG A 57 -12.04 -3.72 2.03
C ARG A 57 -11.53 -4.33 0.73
N ASN A 58 -12.42 -4.56 -0.23
CA ASN A 58 -12.05 -5.10 -1.55
C ASN A 58 -11.17 -4.11 -2.35
N THR A 59 -11.48 -2.82 -2.28
CA THR A 59 -10.67 -1.78 -2.91
C THR A 59 -9.25 -1.75 -2.33
N TYR A 60 -9.11 -1.81 -1.01
CA TYR A 60 -7.81 -1.89 -0.35
C TYR A 60 -7.04 -3.17 -0.72
N ALA A 61 -7.72 -4.32 -0.79
CA ALA A 61 -7.09 -5.56 -1.20
C ALA A 61 -6.52 -5.48 -2.63
N VAL A 62 -7.26 -4.89 -3.57
CA VAL A 62 -6.78 -4.64 -4.94
C VAL A 62 -5.56 -3.71 -4.95
N ASN A 63 -5.58 -2.64 -4.16
CA ASN A 63 -4.44 -1.73 -4.05
C ASN A 63 -3.19 -2.44 -3.50
N VAL A 64 -3.32 -3.26 -2.46
CA VAL A 64 -2.21 -4.07 -1.93
C VAL A 64 -1.65 -5.00 -3.00
N MET A 65 -2.51 -5.73 -3.72
CA MET A 65 -2.09 -6.62 -4.79
C MET A 65 -1.32 -5.89 -5.90
N ASN A 66 -1.81 -4.72 -6.31
CA ASN A 66 -1.18 -3.91 -7.36
C ASN A 66 0.16 -3.33 -6.90
N SER A 67 0.23 -2.76 -5.69
CA SER A 67 1.47 -2.23 -5.11
C SER A 67 2.52 -3.33 -4.96
N MET A 68 2.14 -4.51 -4.46
CA MET A 68 3.04 -5.67 -4.38
C MET A 68 3.52 -6.13 -5.75
N ARG A 69 2.66 -6.11 -6.78
CA ARG A 69 3.05 -6.46 -8.15
C ARG A 69 4.06 -5.48 -8.72
N ILE A 70 3.89 -4.17 -8.46
CA ILE A 70 4.83 -3.15 -8.89
C ILE A 70 6.16 -3.33 -8.16
N MET A 71 6.14 -3.46 -6.83
CA MET A 71 7.36 -3.67 -6.03
C MET A 71 8.16 -4.93 -6.42
N LYS A 72 7.51 -5.98 -6.95
CA LYS A 72 8.21 -7.18 -7.45
C LYS A 72 8.90 -6.96 -8.80
N LYS A 73 8.50 -5.94 -9.56
CA LYS A 73 9.05 -5.61 -10.89
C LYS A 73 10.19 -4.61 -10.82
N ILE A 74 10.43 -4.04 -9.64
CA ILE A 74 11.52 -3.11 -9.37
C ILE A 74 12.58 -3.83 -8.55
#